data_AF-A0A6J6WVF6-F1
#
_entry.id   AF-A0A6J6WVF6-F1
#
_cell.length_a   1.000
_cell.length_b   1.000
_cell.length_c   1.000
_cell.angle_alpha   90.00
_cell.angle_beta   90.00
_cell.angle_gamma   90.00
#
_symmetry.space_group_name_H-M   'P 1'
#
loop_
_entity.id
_entity.type
_entity.pdbx_description
1 polymer ?
#
loop_
_entity_poly.entity_id
_entity_poly.type
_entity_poly.pdbx_seq_one_letter_code
_entity_poly.pdbx_strand_id
1 'polypeptide(L)'
;MKISSSCKIFAIVTLLAAGVGLSTTSVSARAPQAQIMATRQYTVKASIVGAKNKTVLLVAKTGRVLASKKITSDTATAVTLTTPSGKSKITTLAGATLQLVSSTSGDYFGPVVLGWKGTKLTSAIGVYTKFSSSATTNIVLGTITVKNVSASNKQGYGYTAISSSQVDKTTASTTKATKGVPKGVGTYGKATTASASALFVTGNRSPMFCPPTCPGPPAEGGGGGAKVDVDDLDGGDADDDGIPNAFDVNDDGDSKVDSADSVTPEPDVSGTSIDAATCEAAASFHIFTNYKATENNFTDTLNFYGTGSHEATDASIFTQVGKSMSMVFSPITKVCGETVKKMEIKGVGVSYAPTAYAEVTAGSTGDIQWRIGEGKLNQESAVATGFSAQTFTTRDSLPSGQDTFMQRVTTTSDKVYEFTATAGFVFVTHPMLQGYCVKTTADTTSCVSGSDFTQINYAASSIPTISVASTETLVLRMYRPQRFAIDGEPSGLYNLGGFKYTPDMPNPPGGRTDGNNFGKCDAATYTDAEMKTDTLASSSDSAPTSTLQASWDLQACFDAKVGKSWSTGTVTIDIQVEPSGPGGNSAQKLFLTLT
;
A
#
# COMPACT_ATOMS: atom_id res chain seq x y z
N MET A 1 -22.82 -37.69 45.63
CA MET A 1 -22.47 -39.13 45.75
C MET A 1 -22.74 -39.73 44.35
N LYS A 2 -21.75 -39.67 43.42
CA LYS A 2 -20.93 -40.80 42.89
C LYS A 2 -21.81 -42.03 42.50
N ILE A 3 -21.84 -42.62 41.30
CA ILE A 3 -20.98 -42.80 40.08
C ILE A 3 -21.95 -43.35 38.99
N SER A 4 -22.09 -42.80 37.77
CA SER A 4 -21.34 -43.03 36.51
C SER A 4 -21.52 -44.40 35.80
N SER A 5 -21.58 -44.31 34.46
CA SER A 5 -21.33 -45.32 33.38
C SER A 5 -22.59 -45.97 32.77
N SER A 6 -22.81 -46.06 31.44
CA SER A 6 -21.89 -46.00 30.28
C SER A 6 -22.60 -45.67 28.95
N CYS A 7 -21.86 -44.96 28.08
CA CYS A 7 -21.79 -44.93 26.59
C CYS A 7 -22.52 -46.01 25.76
N LYS A 8 -22.78 -45.88 24.45
CA LYS A 8 -22.85 -44.86 23.37
C LYS A 8 -22.78 -45.67 22.05
N ILE A 9 -23.54 -45.26 21.01
CA ILE A 9 -23.19 -45.32 19.56
C ILE A 9 -23.25 -46.75 18.90
N PHE A 10 -23.67 -47.06 17.66
CA PHE A 10 -23.82 -46.43 16.32
C PHE A 10 -24.91 -47.19 15.52
N ALA A 11 -25.62 -46.55 14.59
CA ALA A 11 -25.86 -47.11 13.24
C ALA A 11 -26.44 -46.04 12.30
N ILE A 12 -25.92 -46.03 11.08
CA ILE A 12 -25.99 -45.02 10.02
C ILE A 12 -26.53 -45.74 8.76
N VAL A 13 -27.39 -45.03 8.01
CA VAL A 13 -27.53 -45.04 6.53
C VAL A 13 -28.61 -45.89 5.79
N THR A 14 -29.52 -45.09 5.19
CA THR A 14 -30.22 -45.14 3.87
C THR A 14 -31.22 -46.23 3.49
N LEU A 15 -32.39 -45.78 2.97
CA LEU A 15 -32.63 -45.78 1.51
C LEU A 15 -33.71 -44.76 1.07
N LEU A 16 -33.50 -44.19 -0.12
CA LEU A 16 -34.36 -43.26 -0.86
C LEU A 16 -35.65 -43.90 -1.38
N ALA A 17 -36.70 -43.09 -1.57
CA ALA A 17 -37.50 -43.07 -2.81
C ALA A 17 -38.28 -41.75 -2.96
N ALA A 18 -38.27 -41.21 -4.18
CA ALA A 18 -38.80 -39.91 -4.59
C ALA A 18 -40.33 -39.90 -4.76
N GLY A 19 -40.93 -38.72 -4.57
CA GLY A 19 -42.31 -38.41 -4.93
C GLY A 19 -42.52 -36.90 -4.99
N VAL A 20 -42.61 -36.37 -6.20
CA VAL A 20 -42.79 -34.96 -6.55
C VAL A 20 -44.17 -34.47 -6.10
N GLY A 21 -44.21 -33.37 -5.35
CA GLY A 21 -45.44 -32.65 -5.01
C GLY A 21 -45.12 -31.23 -4.58
N LEU A 22 -45.30 -30.27 -5.49
CA LEU A 22 -45.24 -28.83 -5.19
C LEU A 22 -46.33 -28.46 -4.19
N SER A 23 -45.95 -27.97 -3.01
CA SER A 23 -46.83 -27.18 -2.15
C SER A 23 -46.09 -25.94 -1.65
N THR A 24 -46.43 -24.79 -2.23
CA THR A 24 -45.99 -23.47 -1.80
C THR A 24 -46.69 -23.07 -0.50
N THR A 25 -46.11 -23.42 0.64
CA THR A 25 -46.42 -22.75 1.91
C THR A 25 -45.33 -21.72 2.18
N SER A 26 -45.60 -20.47 1.82
CA SER A 26 -44.78 -19.32 2.19
C SER A 26 -44.82 -19.13 3.70
N VAL A 27 -43.80 -19.63 4.40
CA VAL A 27 -43.51 -19.20 5.77
C VAL A 27 -42.92 -17.80 5.62
N SER A 28 -43.65 -16.75 6.01
CA SER A 28 -43.07 -15.42 6.15
C SER A 28 -41.97 -15.50 7.22
N ALA A 29 -40.72 -15.68 6.77
CA ALA A 29 -39.56 -15.42 7.59
C ALA A 29 -39.58 -13.92 7.89
N ARG A 30 -39.99 -13.55 9.11
CA ARG A 30 -39.70 -12.23 9.64
C ARG A 30 -38.18 -12.07 9.53
N ALA A 31 -37.75 -11.10 8.73
CA ALA A 31 -36.35 -10.68 8.69
C ALA A 31 -35.88 -10.46 10.14
N PRO A 32 -34.66 -10.90 10.50
CA PRO A 32 -34.11 -10.61 11.82
C PRO A 32 -34.17 -9.10 12.01
N GLN A 33 -34.87 -8.61 13.04
CA GLN A 33 -34.77 -7.21 13.42
C GLN A 33 -33.32 -6.96 13.81
N ALA A 34 -32.59 -6.31 12.91
CA ALA A 34 -31.22 -5.89 13.16
C ALA A 34 -31.24 -4.97 14.39
N GLN A 35 -30.64 -5.41 15.50
CA GLN A 35 -30.54 -4.60 16.69
C GLN A 35 -29.68 -3.37 16.35
N ILE A 36 -30.29 -2.19 16.36
CA ILE A 36 -29.57 -0.93 16.24
C ILE A 36 -28.64 -0.82 17.44
N MET A 37 -27.35 -1.07 17.24
CA MET A 37 -26.34 -0.92 18.28
C MET A 37 -26.29 0.54 18.74
N ALA A 38 -26.44 0.77 20.03
CA ALA A 38 -26.43 2.13 20.58
C ALA A 38 -25.07 2.79 20.34
N THR A 39 -25.05 3.95 19.69
CA THR A 39 -23.83 4.75 19.52
C THR A 39 -23.33 5.28 20.86
N ARG A 40 -22.02 5.24 21.08
CA ARG A 40 -21.34 5.65 22.32
C ARG A 40 -20.21 6.63 22.01
N GLN A 41 -19.85 7.41 23.03
CA GLN A 41 -18.63 8.20 23.00
C GLN A 41 -17.64 7.58 23.98
N TYR A 42 -16.40 7.38 23.52
CA TYR A 42 -15.32 6.82 24.30
C TYR A 42 -14.28 7.91 24.60
N THR A 43 -13.72 7.87 25.80
CA THR A 43 -12.64 8.74 26.25
C THR A 43 -11.48 7.87 26.73
N VAL A 44 -10.33 7.97 26.08
CA VAL A 44 -9.09 7.30 26.45
C VAL A 44 -8.15 8.32 27.09
N LYS A 45 -7.74 8.05 28.33
CA LYS A 45 -6.82 8.90 29.10
C LYS A 45 -5.53 8.16 29.39
N ALA A 46 -4.40 8.84 29.18
CA ALA A 46 -3.07 8.34 29.48
C ALA A 46 -2.13 9.48 29.87
N SER A 47 -1.01 9.12 30.49
CA SER A 47 0.15 10.00 30.66
C SER A 47 1.30 9.44 29.84
N ILE A 48 1.74 10.15 28.80
CA ILE A 48 2.73 9.63 27.85
C ILE A 48 4.09 10.26 28.11
N VAL A 49 5.14 9.43 28.22
CA VAL A 49 6.53 9.82 28.50
C VAL A 49 7.44 9.42 27.34
N GLY A 50 8.42 10.26 27.00
CA GLY A 50 9.39 10.00 25.93
C GLY A 50 8.81 10.14 24.51
N ALA A 51 7.69 10.85 24.38
CA ALA A 51 6.94 10.99 23.14
C ALA A 51 6.99 12.42 22.57
N LYS A 52 8.00 13.22 22.93
CA LYS A 52 8.15 14.56 22.36
C LYS A 52 8.20 14.47 20.84
N ASN A 53 7.54 15.42 20.20
CA ASN A 53 7.42 15.47 18.74
C ASN A 53 6.76 14.22 18.16
N LYS A 54 5.89 13.54 18.91
CA LYS A 54 5.03 12.48 18.38
C LYS A 54 3.58 12.90 18.46
N THR A 55 2.78 12.41 17.53
CA THR A 55 1.33 12.51 17.55
C THR A 55 0.80 11.12 17.83
N VAL A 56 -0.03 10.99 18.87
CA VAL A 56 -0.76 9.76 19.15
C VAL A 56 -2.09 9.80 18.41
N LEU A 57 -2.40 8.72 17.70
CA LEU A 57 -3.63 8.50 16.97
C LEU A 57 -4.41 7.37 17.64
N LEU A 58 -5.72 7.54 17.78
CA LEU A 58 -6.65 6.46 18.08
C LEU A 58 -7.28 6.03 16.74
N VAL A 59 -6.92 4.83 16.27
CA VAL A 59 -7.29 4.34 14.94
C VAL A 59 -8.26 3.17 15.13
N ALA A 60 -9.43 3.22 14.49
CA ALA A 60 -10.37 2.12 14.46
C ALA A 60 -9.85 1.00 13.56
N LYS A 61 -10.41 -0.21 13.69
CA LYS A 61 -10.06 -1.33 12.80
C LYS A 61 -10.31 -1.06 11.30
N THR A 62 -11.12 -0.05 10.98
CA THR A 62 -11.42 0.39 9.60
C THR A 62 -10.39 1.37 9.03
N GLY A 63 -9.32 1.70 9.76
CA GLY A 63 -8.38 2.77 9.39
C GLY A 63 -8.89 4.19 9.75
N ARG A 64 -10.14 4.32 10.21
CA ARG A 64 -10.69 5.59 10.65
C ARG A 64 -9.94 6.14 11.86
N VAL A 65 -9.46 7.37 11.76
CA VAL A 65 -8.91 8.13 12.89
C VAL A 65 -10.07 8.68 13.73
N LEU A 66 -10.14 8.21 14.97
CA LEU A 66 -11.19 8.58 15.92
C LEU A 66 -10.81 9.80 16.76
N ALA A 67 -9.51 9.97 17.03
CA ALA A 67 -8.97 11.11 17.75
C ALA A 67 -7.45 11.17 17.55
N SER A 68 -6.87 12.35 17.69
CA SER A 68 -5.41 12.53 17.66
C SER A 68 -4.95 13.59 18.65
N LYS A 69 -3.70 13.49 19.10
CA LYS A 69 -3.07 14.49 19.96
C LYS A 69 -1.56 14.57 19.71
N LYS A 70 -1.07 15.77 19.35
CA LYS A 70 0.36 16.07 19.31
C LYS A 70 0.93 16.23 20.73
N ILE A 71 2.10 15.66 20.97
CA ILE A 71 2.83 15.69 22.23
C ILE A 71 4.10 16.52 22.04
N THR A 72 4.29 17.52 22.89
CA THR A 72 5.35 18.54 22.74
C THR A 72 6.42 18.45 23.82
N SER A 73 6.30 17.53 24.77
CA SER A 73 7.25 17.34 25.88
C SER A 73 7.69 15.88 26.00
N ASP A 74 8.94 15.68 26.45
CA ASP A 74 9.46 14.35 26.79
C ASP A 74 9.02 13.90 28.18
N THR A 75 8.59 14.84 29.03
CA THR A 75 8.03 14.53 30.34
C THR A 75 6.61 13.97 30.21
N ALA A 76 6.16 13.33 31.29
CA ALA A 76 4.80 12.81 31.46
C ALA A 76 3.75 13.85 31.04
N THR A 77 3.15 13.63 29.88
CA THR A 77 2.16 14.53 29.28
C THR A 77 0.79 13.88 29.35
N ALA A 78 -0.16 14.54 30.02
CA ALA A 78 -1.53 14.07 30.06
C ALA A 78 -2.17 14.17 28.67
N VAL A 79 -2.68 13.04 28.17
CA VAL A 79 -3.39 12.93 26.90
C VAL A 79 -4.81 12.46 27.18
N THR A 80 -5.76 13.12 26.52
CA THR A 80 -7.16 12.70 26.47
C THR A 80 -7.59 12.64 25.01
N LEU A 81 -7.94 11.46 24.54
CA LEU A 81 -8.47 11.20 23.21
C LEU A 81 -9.96 10.88 23.35
N THR A 82 -10.80 11.69 22.73
CA THR A 82 -12.26 11.52 22.80
C THR A 82 -12.77 11.24 21.40
N THR A 83 -13.49 10.12 21.24
CA THR A 83 -14.03 9.74 19.93
C THR A 83 -15.09 10.74 19.47
N PRO A 84 -15.41 10.78 18.16
CA PRO A 84 -16.30 11.78 17.61
C PRO A 84 -17.68 11.76 18.26
N SER A 85 -18.27 12.95 18.41
CA SER A 85 -19.62 13.13 18.95
C SER A 85 -20.64 13.37 17.82
N GLY A 86 -21.91 13.54 18.18
CA GLY A 86 -22.96 13.87 17.21
C GLY A 86 -23.18 12.80 16.13
N LYS A 87 -23.23 13.23 14.86
CA LYS A 87 -23.64 12.42 13.71
C LYS A 87 -22.62 11.34 13.31
N SER A 88 -21.39 11.42 13.81
CA SER A 88 -20.29 10.49 13.47
C SER A 88 -19.84 9.62 14.64
N LYS A 89 -20.69 9.45 15.67
CA LYS A 89 -20.38 8.56 16.81
C LYS A 89 -20.14 7.12 16.36
N ILE A 90 -19.35 6.40 17.14
CA ILE A 90 -19.07 4.97 16.93
C ILE A 90 -19.97 4.10 17.80
N THR A 91 -20.16 2.86 17.41
CA THR A 91 -20.90 1.85 18.20
C THR A 91 -20.01 1.10 19.18
N THR A 92 -18.72 0.95 18.85
CA THR A 92 -17.75 0.18 19.63
C THR A 92 -16.33 0.70 19.45
N LEU A 93 -15.47 0.47 20.45
CA LEU A 93 -14.02 0.68 20.37
C LEU A 93 -13.26 -0.64 20.08
N ALA A 94 -13.98 -1.76 19.93
CA ALA A 94 -13.37 -3.07 19.70
C ALA A 94 -12.44 -3.05 18.47
N GLY A 95 -11.24 -3.61 18.62
CA GLY A 95 -10.23 -3.65 17.55
C GLY A 95 -9.48 -2.35 17.32
N ALA A 96 -9.91 -1.22 17.93
CA ALA A 96 -9.17 0.03 17.79
C ALA A 96 -7.80 -0.06 18.47
N THR A 97 -6.83 0.71 17.96
CA THR A 97 -5.44 0.72 18.39
C THR A 97 -4.97 2.15 18.67
N LEU A 98 -3.88 2.27 19.42
CA LEU A 98 -3.16 3.53 19.60
C LEU A 98 -1.87 3.48 18.80
N GLN A 99 -1.68 4.47 17.93
CA GLN A 99 -0.55 4.56 17.00
C GLN A 99 0.26 5.84 17.24
N LEU A 100 1.57 5.78 17.06
CA LEU A 100 2.47 6.91 17.20
C LEU A 100 3.04 7.30 15.85
N VAL A 101 3.04 8.59 15.56
CA VAL A 101 3.57 9.17 14.32
C VAL A 101 4.53 10.31 14.66
N SER A 102 5.67 10.38 13.98
CA SER A 102 6.61 11.49 14.07
C SER A 102 5.94 12.80 13.64
N SER A 103 5.90 13.79 14.52
CA SER A 103 5.33 15.12 14.24
C SER A 103 6.31 16.08 13.57
N THR A 104 7.50 15.59 13.22
CA THR A 104 8.58 16.35 12.58
C THR A 104 8.97 15.80 11.22
N SER A 105 8.97 14.48 11.04
CA SER A 105 9.22 13.86 9.73
C SER A 105 7.92 13.39 9.06
N GLY A 106 6.91 13.01 9.83
CA GLY A 106 5.72 12.37 9.30
C GLY A 106 5.77 10.84 9.32
N ASP A 107 6.95 10.27 9.54
CA ASP A 107 7.15 8.82 9.60
C ASP A 107 6.26 8.17 10.68
N TYR A 108 5.63 7.05 10.32
CA TYR A 108 5.03 6.16 11.29
C TYR A 108 6.09 5.67 12.29
N PHE A 109 5.84 5.84 13.59
CA PHE A 109 6.81 5.45 14.62
C PHE A 109 6.54 4.05 15.16
N GLY A 110 5.27 3.68 15.34
CA GLY A 110 4.88 2.35 15.81
C GLY A 110 3.68 2.33 16.76
N PRO A 111 3.27 1.12 17.18
CA PRO A 111 2.06 0.91 17.98
C PRO A 111 2.28 1.19 19.46
N VAL A 112 1.17 1.24 20.21
CA VAL A 112 1.18 1.18 21.67
C VAL A 112 0.70 -0.19 22.16
N VAL A 113 1.57 -0.89 22.87
CA VAL A 113 1.26 -2.12 23.59
C VAL A 113 0.44 -1.79 24.84
N LEU A 114 -0.79 -2.30 24.87
CA LEU A 114 -1.75 -2.09 25.95
C LEU A 114 -1.74 -3.23 26.98
N GLY A 115 -1.20 -4.38 26.61
CA GLY A 115 -1.05 -5.55 27.48
C GLY A 115 -0.16 -6.63 26.87
N TRP A 116 0.10 -7.70 27.62
CA TRP A 116 0.97 -8.79 27.19
C TRP A 116 0.58 -10.15 27.76
N LYS A 117 1.01 -11.21 27.09
CA LYS A 117 0.89 -12.59 27.55
C LYS A 117 1.97 -12.90 28.60
N GLY A 118 1.56 -13.47 29.72
CA GLY A 118 2.44 -13.77 30.85
C GLY A 118 2.53 -12.65 31.88
N THR A 119 3.52 -12.71 32.77
CA THR A 119 3.62 -11.82 33.94
C THR A 119 4.45 -10.57 33.69
N LYS A 120 5.37 -10.58 32.71
CA LYS A 120 6.28 -9.47 32.42
C LYS A 120 6.33 -9.20 30.91
N LEU A 121 6.31 -7.91 30.55
CA LEU A 121 6.45 -7.47 29.16
C LEU A 121 7.77 -7.95 28.55
N THR A 122 8.88 -7.82 29.30
CA THR A 122 10.24 -8.13 28.81
C THR A 122 10.50 -9.61 28.51
N SER A 123 9.60 -10.51 28.90
CA SER A 123 9.64 -11.93 28.57
C SER A 123 8.50 -12.37 27.65
N ALA A 124 7.62 -11.44 27.25
CA ALA A 124 6.44 -11.77 26.47
C ALA A 124 6.81 -12.14 25.03
N ILE A 125 6.22 -13.22 24.55
CA ILE A 125 6.27 -13.66 23.14
C ILE A 125 5.00 -13.27 22.36
N GLY A 126 4.05 -12.64 23.05
CA GLY A 126 2.81 -12.12 22.46
C GLY A 126 2.32 -10.93 23.26
N VAL A 127 1.84 -9.90 22.56
CA VAL A 127 1.37 -8.64 23.12
C VAL A 127 -0.04 -8.32 22.61
N TYR A 128 -0.71 -7.37 23.28
CA TYR A 128 -2.06 -6.92 22.94
C TYR A 128 -2.01 -5.41 22.66
N THR A 129 -2.39 -5.02 21.44
CA THR A 129 -2.43 -3.63 20.96
C THR A 129 -3.87 -3.14 20.72
N LYS A 130 -4.82 -4.08 20.58
CA LYS A 130 -6.23 -3.85 20.24
C LYS A 130 -7.10 -3.72 21.51
N PHE A 131 -8.05 -2.78 21.51
CA PHE A 131 -9.09 -2.66 22.56
C PHE A 131 -10.15 -3.77 22.43
N SER A 132 -10.70 -4.23 23.55
CA SER A 132 -11.73 -5.28 23.55
C SER A 132 -13.13 -4.74 23.28
N SER A 133 -14.04 -5.64 22.89
CA SER A 133 -15.48 -5.36 22.82
C SER A 133 -16.12 -5.05 24.18
N SER A 134 -15.50 -5.47 25.28
CA SER A 134 -15.92 -5.16 26.64
C SER A 134 -15.32 -3.85 27.18
N ALA A 135 -14.60 -3.08 26.36
CA ALA A 135 -14.01 -1.82 26.77
C ALA A 135 -15.10 -0.83 27.22
N THR A 136 -14.85 -0.22 28.38
CA THR A 136 -15.70 0.82 28.95
C THR A 136 -15.58 2.13 28.17
N THR A 137 -16.54 3.04 28.33
CA THR A 137 -16.51 4.35 27.66
C THR A 137 -15.50 5.33 28.27
N ASN A 138 -14.98 5.05 29.47
CA ASN A 138 -13.95 5.85 30.13
C ASN A 138 -12.75 4.97 30.46
N ILE A 139 -11.74 5.01 29.59
CA ILE A 139 -10.56 4.15 29.66
C ILE A 139 -9.41 4.96 30.24
N VAL A 140 -8.77 4.41 31.27
CA VAL A 140 -7.56 4.98 31.89
C VAL A 140 -6.43 3.99 31.74
N LEU A 141 -5.42 4.34 30.94
CA LEU A 141 -4.26 3.49 30.65
C LEU A 141 -3.08 3.70 31.61
N GLY A 142 -3.15 4.74 32.45
CA GLY A 142 -2.03 5.14 33.29
C GLY A 142 -0.88 5.72 32.47
N THR A 143 0.35 5.37 32.85
CA THR A 143 1.56 5.85 32.16
C THR A 143 1.87 4.96 30.96
N ILE A 144 2.08 5.58 29.80
CA ILE A 144 2.64 4.97 28.59
C ILE A 144 4.07 5.48 28.44
N THR A 145 5.02 4.55 28.34
CA THR A 145 6.42 4.86 28.07
C THR A 145 6.73 4.53 26.62
N VAL A 146 7.35 5.48 25.91
CA VAL A 146 7.81 5.27 24.54
C VAL A 146 9.26 4.79 24.52
N LYS A 147 9.54 3.77 23.70
CA LYS A 147 10.84 3.16 23.54
C LYS A 147 11.21 3.07 22.07
N ASN A 148 12.41 3.52 21.71
CA ASN A 148 13.00 3.32 20.39
C ASN A 148 13.52 1.88 20.26
N VAL A 149 13.36 1.29 19.08
CA VAL A 149 13.82 -0.06 18.78
C VAL A 149 14.87 -0.05 17.67
N SER A 150 14.71 0.81 16.66
CA SER A 150 15.66 0.87 15.55
C SER A 150 16.91 1.69 15.88
N ALA A 151 18.01 1.37 15.21
CA ALA A 151 19.28 2.08 15.35
C ALA A 151 19.18 3.55 14.91
N SER A 152 18.30 3.86 13.95
CA SER A 152 18.05 5.23 13.48
C SER A 152 17.13 6.04 14.41
N ASN A 153 16.51 5.39 15.42
CA ASN A 153 15.46 5.94 16.28
C ASN A 153 14.18 6.38 15.53
N LYS A 154 14.00 5.99 14.27
CA LYS A 154 12.78 6.30 13.49
C LYS A 154 11.60 5.41 13.86
N GLN A 155 11.85 4.19 14.37
CA GLN A 155 10.82 3.28 14.87
C GLN A 155 10.98 2.88 16.34
N GLY A 156 9.84 2.56 16.94
CA GLY A 156 9.74 2.05 18.29
C GLY A 156 8.30 1.69 18.65
N TYR A 157 7.99 1.68 19.94
CA TYR A 157 6.63 1.42 20.41
C TYR A 157 6.39 2.12 21.74
N GLY A 158 5.11 2.40 22.03
CA GLY A 158 4.67 2.75 23.37
C GLY A 158 4.28 1.50 24.15
N TYR A 159 4.39 1.50 25.47
CA TYR A 159 3.79 0.45 26.29
C TYR A 159 3.24 0.99 27.60
N THR A 160 2.13 0.44 28.05
CA THR A 160 1.55 0.77 29.35
C THR A 160 2.39 0.20 30.49
N ALA A 161 2.48 0.92 31.60
CA ALA A 161 3.18 0.45 32.80
C ALA A 161 2.57 -0.85 33.37
N ILE A 162 1.25 -1.03 33.17
CA ILE A 162 0.50 -2.20 33.61
C ILE A 162 -0.38 -2.67 32.44
N SER A 163 -0.48 -3.99 32.27
CA SER A 163 -1.38 -4.60 31.29
C SER A 163 -2.83 -4.19 31.57
N SER A 164 -3.47 -3.53 30.61
CA SER A 164 -4.82 -3.00 30.75
C SER A 164 -5.87 -4.12 30.75
N SER A 165 -6.95 -3.92 31.51
CA SER A 165 -8.12 -4.81 31.50
C SER A 165 -9.03 -4.60 30.29
N GLN A 166 -8.78 -3.55 29.50
CA GLN A 166 -9.62 -3.13 28.37
C GLN A 166 -9.11 -3.66 27.01
N VAL A 167 -8.13 -4.57 27.02
CA VAL A 167 -7.50 -5.11 25.81
C VAL A 167 -8.16 -6.40 25.35
N ASP A 168 -8.16 -6.62 24.04
CA ASP A 168 -8.55 -7.92 23.49
C ASP A 168 -7.45 -8.95 23.77
N LYS A 169 -7.82 -10.07 24.40
CA LYS A 169 -6.90 -11.16 24.76
C LYS A 169 -7.18 -12.44 23.99
N THR A 170 -8.03 -12.38 22.97
CA THR A 170 -8.29 -13.52 22.10
C THR A 170 -7.02 -13.89 21.34
N THR A 171 -6.88 -15.17 20.97
CA THR A 171 -5.72 -15.63 20.21
C THR A 171 -5.60 -14.90 18.87
N ALA A 172 -6.72 -14.61 18.21
CA ALA A 172 -6.78 -13.85 16.96
C ALA A 172 -6.45 -12.35 17.10
N SER A 173 -6.37 -11.81 18.32
CA SER A 173 -5.92 -10.43 18.56
C SER A 173 -4.53 -10.36 19.18
N THR A 174 -3.83 -11.50 19.26
CA THR A 174 -2.49 -11.58 19.87
C THR A 174 -1.43 -11.27 18.83
N THR A 175 -0.86 -10.07 18.90
CA THR A 175 0.30 -9.68 18.13
C THR A 175 1.53 -10.49 18.54
N LYS A 176 2.27 -11.02 17.57
CA LYS A 176 3.55 -11.71 17.74
C LYS A 176 4.59 -10.74 18.28
N ALA A 177 5.37 -11.18 19.26
CA ALA A 177 6.39 -10.34 19.88
C ALA A 177 7.66 -11.10 20.25
N THR A 178 8.77 -10.37 20.33
CA THR A 178 10.01 -10.86 20.93
C THR A 178 10.37 -9.97 22.10
N LYS A 179 10.37 -10.54 23.32
CA LYS A 179 10.66 -9.79 24.57
C LYS A 179 9.75 -8.56 24.75
N GLY A 180 8.49 -8.69 24.34
CA GLY A 180 7.47 -7.63 24.42
C GLY A 180 7.54 -6.58 23.31
N VAL A 181 8.47 -6.70 22.36
CA VAL A 181 8.52 -5.85 21.16
C VAL A 181 7.67 -6.52 20.08
N PRO A 182 6.63 -5.85 19.54
CA PRO A 182 5.89 -6.34 18.37
C PRO A 182 6.84 -6.68 17.21
N LYS A 183 6.57 -7.75 16.47
CA LYS A 183 7.52 -8.30 15.51
C LYS A 183 7.80 -7.37 14.34
N GLY A 184 6.82 -6.58 13.88
CA GLY A 184 7.00 -5.61 12.80
C GLY A 184 7.77 -4.35 13.19
N VAL A 185 7.91 -4.08 14.49
CA VAL A 185 8.56 -2.88 15.00
C VAL A 185 10.08 -2.98 14.86
N GLY A 186 10.65 -1.99 14.19
CA GLY A 186 12.07 -1.90 13.84
C GLY A 186 12.37 -2.19 12.37
N THR A 187 11.39 -2.72 11.63
CA THR A 187 11.51 -3.08 10.20
C THR A 187 10.30 -2.67 9.36
N TYR A 188 9.38 -1.85 9.90
CA TYR A 188 8.11 -1.48 9.25
C TYR A 188 7.28 -2.68 8.77
N GLY A 189 7.36 -3.79 9.49
CA GLY A 189 6.59 -5.01 9.20
C GLY A 189 7.25 -5.95 8.20
N LYS A 190 8.40 -5.55 7.65
CA LYS A 190 9.23 -6.46 6.86
C LYS A 190 9.61 -7.68 7.69
N ALA A 191 9.27 -8.87 7.18
CA ALA A 191 9.72 -10.12 7.75
C ALA A 191 11.25 -10.08 7.91
N THR A 192 11.73 -10.20 9.16
CA THR A 192 13.15 -10.40 9.43
C THR A 192 13.57 -11.66 8.69
N THR A 193 14.33 -11.50 7.60
CA THR A 193 14.84 -12.63 6.83
C THR A 193 15.65 -13.46 7.80
N ALA A 194 15.17 -14.67 8.13
CA ALA A 194 16.06 -15.65 8.70
C ALA A 194 17.22 -15.78 7.70
N SER A 195 18.45 -15.67 8.17
CA SER A 195 19.65 -15.96 7.38
C SER A 195 19.40 -17.18 6.49
N ALA A 196 19.85 -17.13 5.23
CA ALA A 196 19.58 -17.99 4.07
C ALA A 196 19.63 -19.53 4.26
N SER A 197 19.05 -20.11 5.31
CA SER A 197 19.19 -21.52 5.69
C SER A 197 17.99 -22.07 6.47
N ALA A 198 16.86 -21.35 6.58
CA ALA A 198 15.67 -21.86 7.27
C ALA A 198 14.39 -21.88 6.42
N LEU A 199 14.49 -21.63 5.11
CA LEU A 199 13.35 -21.66 4.19
C LEU A 199 13.06 -23.08 3.68
N PHE A 200 12.87 -24.01 4.61
CA PHE A 200 12.30 -25.32 4.29
C PHE A 200 11.23 -25.66 5.33
N VAL A 201 10.06 -26.01 4.80
CA VAL A 201 8.95 -26.76 5.41
C VAL A 201 7.71 -25.94 5.84
N THR A 202 6.61 -26.30 5.17
CA THR A 202 5.19 -25.87 5.24
C THR A 202 4.86 -24.62 4.41
N GLY A 203 4.11 -24.66 3.29
CA GLY A 203 3.22 -25.67 2.73
C GLY A 203 1.77 -25.19 2.77
N ASN A 204 1.22 -24.84 1.59
CA ASN A 204 -0.18 -24.55 1.25
C ASN A 204 -0.77 -23.15 1.56
N ARG A 205 -0.57 -22.20 0.63
CA ARG A 205 -1.67 -21.36 0.12
C ARG A 205 -1.55 -21.29 -1.40
N SER A 206 -2.61 -21.69 -2.11
CA SER A 206 -2.69 -21.62 -3.57
C SER A 206 -2.81 -20.17 -4.02
N PRO A 207 -2.08 -19.74 -5.06
CA PRO A 207 -2.32 -18.44 -5.69
C PRO A 207 -3.58 -18.57 -6.57
N MET A 208 -4.66 -17.87 -6.24
CA MET A 208 -5.75 -17.68 -7.19
C MET A 208 -5.35 -16.60 -8.19
N PHE A 209 -4.66 -17.05 -9.24
CA PHE A 209 -4.49 -16.33 -10.49
C PHE A 209 -5.88 -16.13 -11.13
N CYS A 210 -6.24 -14.89 -11.46
CA CYS A 210 -7.46 -14.59 -12.22
C CYS A 210 -7.08 -13.97 -13.58
N PRO A 211 -7.16 -14.73 -14.70
CA PRO A 211 -6.96 -14.22 -16.05
C PRO A 211 -8.20 -13.43 -16.57
N PRO A 212 -8.08 -12.67 -17.68
CA PRO A 212 -8.94 -11.53 -18.02
C PRO A 212 -10.38 -11.83 -18.52
N THR A 213 -10.99 -12.96 -18.15
CA THR A 213 -12.34 -13.35 -18.63
C THR A 213 -13.26 -13.97 -17.57
N CYS A 214 -13.25 -13.49 -16.32
CA CYS A 214 -14.33 -13.86 -15.41
C CYS A 214 -15.64 -13.12 -15.78
N PRO A 215 -16.74 -13.83 -16.05
CA PRO A 215 -18.07 -13.25 -15.97
C PRO A 215 -18.25 -12.74 -14.54
N GLY A 216 -18.77 -11.52 -14.37
CA GLY A 216 -19.16 -11.03 -13.05
C GLY A 216 -20.03 -12.08 -12.33
N PRO A 217 -19.97 -12.17 -10.99
CA PRO A 217 -20.82 -13.12 -10.28
C PRO A 217 -22.28 -12.89 -10.71
N PRO A 218 -23.08 -13.97 -10.87
CA PRO A 218 -24.46 -13.83 -11.29
C PRO A 218 -25.18 -12.88 -10.33
N ALA A 219 -25.76 -11.83 -10.87
CA ALA A 219 -26.68 -10.98 -10.13
C ALA A 219 -27.99 -11.76 -9.90
N GLU A 220 -28.08 -12.60 -8.86
CA GLU A 220 -29.35 -13.17 -8.43
C GLU A 220 -29.46 -13.28 -6.90
N GLY A 221 -30.32 -12.40 -6.36
CA GLY A 221 -31.12 -12.52 -5.13
C GLY A 221 -30.64 -13.43 -3.99
N GLY A 222 -30.08 -12.83 -2.94
CA GLY A 222 -29.97 -13.44 -1.61
C GLY A 222 -29.04 -12.64 -0.70
N GLY A 223 -29.61 -11.86 0.23
CA GLY A 223 -28.87 -10.97 1.13
C GLY A 223 -28.03 -11.68 2.20
N GLY A 224 -26.87 -12.19 1.80
CA GLY A 224 -25.76 -12.52 2.67
C GLY A 224 -24.51 -11.83 2.13
N GLY A 225 -24.24 -10.61 2.59
CA GLY A 225 -23.03 -9.87 2.19
C GLY A 225 -21.78 -10.68 2.48
N ALA A 226 -20.79 -10.61 1.61
CA ALA A 226 -19.48 -11.21 1.85
C ALA A 226 -18.98 -10.78 3.22
N LYS A 227 -18.58 -11.75 4.06
CA LYS A 227 -17.99 -11.45 5.36
C LYS A 227 -16.62 -10.84 5.09
N VAL A 228 -16.53 -9.52 5.19
CA VAL A 228 -15.25 -8.79 5.14
C VAL A 228 -14.37 -9.34 6.27
N ASP A 229 -13.18 -9.83 5.92
CA ASP A 229 -12.19 -10.18 6.94
C ASP A 229 -11.70 -8.88 7.60
N VAL A 230 -11.72 -8.86 8.92
CA VAL A 230 -11.37 -7.66 9.68
C VAL A 230 -9.87 -7.39 9.65
N ASP A 231 -9.09 -8.43 9.37
CA ASP A 231 -7.64 -8.33 9.24
C ASP A 231 -7.23 -7.76 7.87
N ASP A 232 -8.12 -7.74 6.86
CA ASP A 232 -7.88 -7.13 5.55
C ASP A 232 -8.13 -5.60 5.54
N LEU A 233 -8.67 -5.05 6.63
CA LEU A 233 -8.99 -3.62 6.72
C LEU A 233 -7.74 -2.77 6.99
N ASP A 234 -7.76 -1.49 6.61
CA ASP A 234 -6.67 -0.53 6.87
C ASP A 234 -6.19 -0.48 8.35
N GLY A 235 -7.10 -0.73 9.31
CA GLY A 235 -6.77 -0.79 10.74
C GLY A 235 -6.62 -2.21 11.30
N GLY A 236 -6.71 -3.23 10.43
CA GLY A 236 -6.37 -4.64 10.67
C GLY A 236 -4.86 -4.83 10.82
N ASP A 237 -4.41 -6.08 10.93
CA ASP A 237 -3.01 -6.48 11.15
C ASP A 237 -2.89 -7.92 10.64
N ALA A 238 -2.77 -8.08 9.31
CA ALA A 238 -3.01 -9.35 8.62
C ALA A 238 -1.99 -10.45 8.95
N ASP A 239 -0.74 -10.09 9.22
CA ASP A 239 0.32 -11.04 9.57
C ASP A 239 0.57 -11.14 11.10
N ASP A 240 -0.23 -10.44 11.91
CA ASP A 240 -0.16 -10.34 13.37
C ASP A 240 1.19 -9.81 13.90
N ASP A 241 1.89 -8.96 13.18
CA ASP A 241 3.19 -8.44 13.60
C ASP A 241 3.10 -7.17 14.47
N GLY A 242 1.91 -6.55 14.51
CA GLY A 242 1.57 -5.43 15.36
C GLY A 242 1.53 -4.08 14.67
N ILE A 243 1.81 -4.01 13.37
CA ILE A 243 1.66 -2.81 12.56
C ILE A 243 0.33 -2.89 11.79
N PRO A 244 -0.54 -1.87 11.86
CA PRO A 244 -1.75 -1.91 11.08
C PRO A 244 -1.47 -1.81 9.58
N ASN A 245 -2.31 -2.44 8.74
CA ASN A 245 -2.13 -2.48 7.29
C ASN A 245 -1.91 -1.08 6.66
N ALA A 246 -2.56 -0.02 7.18
CA ALA A 246 -2.36 1.37 6.73
C ALA A 246 -0.93 1.94 6.92
N PHE A 247 -0.06 1.22 7.65
CA PHE A 247 1.31 1.59 7.99
C PHE A 247 2.33 0.49 7.69
N ASP A 248 1.87 -0.69 7.26
CA ASP A 248 2.70 -1.86 7.03
C ASP A 248 3.25 -1.87 5.61
N VAL A 249 4.54 -2.21 5.44
CA VAL A 249 5.16 -2.33 4.11
C VAL A 249 5.26 -3.77 3.61
N ASN A 250 4.77 -4.74 4.38
CA ASN A 250 4.77 -6.17 4.08
C ASN A 250 3.59 -6.80 4.85
N ASP A 251 2.38 -6.33 4.56
CA ASP A 251 1.15 -6.65 5.31
C ASP A 251 0.81 -8.16 5.26
N ASP A 252 1.19 -8.86 4.20
CA ASP A 252 0.91 -10.29 4.01
C ASP A 252 1.99 -11.22 4.62
N GLY A 253 3.12 -10.68 5.09
CA GLY A 253 4.21 -11.42 5.68
C GLY A 253 5.07 -12.22 4.68
N ASP A 254 4.94 -12.00 3.37
CA ASP A 254 5.60 -12.80 2.32
C ASP A 254 7.08 -12.43 2.08
N SER A 255 7.57 -11.42 2.80
CA SER A 255 8.92 -10.84 2.78
C SER A 255 9.24 -9.93 1.59
N LYS A 256 8.28 -9.70 0.69
CA LYS A 256 8.36 -8.63 -0.30
C LYS A 256 7.93 -7.32 0.35
N VAL A 257 8.46 -6.22 -0.20
CA VAL A 257 8.05 -4.88 0.24
C VAL A 257 7.04 -4.39 -0.78
N ASP A 258 5.77 -4.61 -0.51
CA ASP A 258 4.65 -4.02 -1.23
C ASP A 258 3.72 -3.35 -0.22
N SER A 259 3.32 -2.12 -0.52
CA SER A 259 2.56 -1.29 0.42
C SER A 259 1.07 -1.63 0.45
N ALA A 260 0.70 -2.75 -0.17
CA ALA A 260 -0.61 -3.34 -0.22
C ALA A 260 -0.51 -4.59 -1.12
N ASP A 261 -1.01 -5.72 -0.65
CA ASP A 261 -1.25 -6.88 -1.49
C ASP A 261 -2.23 -6.51 -2.62
N SER A 262 -1.97 -7.04 -3.81
CA SER A 262 -2.91 -7.23 -4.92
C SER A 262 -4.26 -7.85 -4.55
N VAL A 263 -4.41 -8.40 -3.34
CA VAL A 263 -5.63 -9.05 -2.87
C VAL A 263 -6.45 -8.25 -1.86
N THR A 264 -6.11 -6.99 -1.48
CA THR A 264 -7.00 -6.21 -0.60
C THR A 264 -8.38 -6.18 -1.25
N PRO A 265 -9.37 -6.94 -0.74
CA PRO A 265 -10.64 -7.04 -1.41
C PRO A 265 -11.29 -5.68 -1.25
N GLU A 266 -11.65 -5.00 -2.35
CA GLU A 266 -12.53 -3.83 -2.24
C GLU A 266 -13.78 -4.31 -1.48
N PRO A 267 -14.02 -3.82 -0.25
CA PRO A 267 -15.04 -4.43 0.58
C PRO A 267 -16.38 -4.28 -0.12
N ASP A 268 -17.00 -5.40 -0.53
CA ASP A 268 -18.37 -5.37 -1.05
C ASP A 268 -19.32 -5.08 0.11
N VAL A 269 -19.39 -3.82 0.46
CA VAL A 269 -20.36 -3.29 1.39
C VAL A 269 -21.47 -2.72 0.54
N SER A 270 -22.44 -3.58 0.21
CA SER A 270 -23.79 -3.11 -0.01
C SER A 270 -24.09 -2.09 1.10
N GLY A 271 -24.31 -0.83 0.73
CA GLY A 271 -24.39 0.34 1.62
C GLY A 271 -25.55 0.31 2.63
N THR A 272 -26.05 -0.88 2.95
CA THR A 272 -27.13 -1.22 3.88
C THR A 272 -26.60 -1.83 5.18
N SER A 273 -25.30 -2.05 5.35
CA SER A 273 -24.76 -2.51 6.64
C SER A 273 -24.95 -1.44 7.71
N ILE A 274 -25.59 -1.83 8.82
CA ILE A 274 -25.81 -0.96 9.99
C ILE A 274 -24.64 -0.99 10.98
N ASP A 275 -23.66 -1.88 10.78
CA ASP A 275 -22.44 -1.89 11.60
C ASP A 275 -21.47 -0.83 11.08
N ALA A 276 -21.19 0.19 11.90
CA ALA A 276 -20.23 1.24 11.60
C ALA A 276 -18.85 0.67 11.21
N ALA A 277 -18.47 -0.46 11.82
CA ALA A 277 -17.22 -1.15 11.55
C ALA A 277 -17.17 -1.87 10.20
N THR A 278 -18.32 -2.12 9.57
CA THR A 278 -18.43 -2.77 8.26
C THR A 278 -18.79 -1.75 7.18
N CYS A 279 -19.64 -0.76 7.45
CA CYS A 279 -20.02 0.23 6.44
C CYS A 279 -18.92 1.25 6.12
N GLU A 280 -17.97 1.47 7.04
CA GLU A 280 -16.77 2.29 6.80
C GLU A 280 -15.65 1.51 6.13
N ALA A 281 -15.73 0.18 6.01
CA ALA A 281 -14.65 -0.65 5.49
C ALA A 281 -14.22 -0.25 4.06
N ALA A 282 -15.18 0.13 3.20
CA ALA A 282 -14.89 0.60 1.84
C ALA A 282 -14.44 2.06 1.75
N ALA A 283 -14.28 2.75 2.88
CA ALA A 283 -13.78 4.13 2.93
C ALA A 283 -12.28 4.13 3.29
N SER A 284 -11.47 3.39 2.53
CA SER A 284 -10.01 3.47 2.55
C SER A 284 -9.52 4.48 1.51
N PHE A 285 -8.33 5.03 1.72
CA PHE A 285 -7.63 5.72 0.64
C PHE A 285 -6.17 5.27 0.59
N HIS A 286 -5.69 5.07 -0.62
CA HIS A 286 -4.34 4.61 -0.89
C HIS A 286 -3.51 5.76 -1.43
N ILE A 287 -2.22 5.71 -1.11
CA ILE A 287 -1.27 6.74 -1.50
C ILE A 287 -0.15 6.04 -2.25
N PHE A 288 0.05 6.44 -3.50
CA PHE A 288 1.13 5.93 -4.32
C PHE A 288 1.96 7.05 -4.92
N THR A 289 3.22 6.76 -5.20
CA THR A 289 4.11 7.70 -5.90
C THR A 289 4.11 7.40 -7.38
N ASN A 290 3.99 8.43 -8.21
CA ASN A 290 4.22 8.33 -9.64
C ASN A 290 5.49 9.09 -9.98
N TYR A 291 6.47 8.35 -10.47
CA TYR A 291 7.77 8.89 -10.83
C TYR A 291 8.01 8.70 -12.33
N LYS A 292 7.75 9.75 -13.11
CA LYS A 292 7.80 9.67 -14.58
C LYS A 292 8.93 10.50 -15.16
N ALA A 293 9.84 9.86 -15.89
CA ALA A 293 10.86 10.56 -16.68
C ALA A 293 10.18 11.13 -17.93
N THR A 294 9.76 12.39 -17.84
CA THR A 294 8.99 13.03 -18.92
C THR A 294 9.86 13.74 -19.95
N GLU A 295 11.11 14.06 -19.59
CA GLU A 295 12.03 14.82 -20.43
C GLU A 295 12.58 14.02 -21.61
N ASN A 296 12.82 14.74 -22.69
CA ASN A 296 13.49 14.18 -23.86
C ASN A 296 14.94 13.79 -23.49
N ASN A 297 15.51 12.83 -24.20
CA ASN A 297 16.91 12.43 -24.01
C ASN A 297 17.29 11.79 -22.66
N PHE A 298 16.32 11.28 -21.89
CA PHE A 298 16.59 10.58 -20.62
C PHE A 298 17.33 11.43 -19.59
N THR A 299 17.27 12.77 -19.72
CA THR A 299 18.01 13.71 -18.85
C THR A 299 17.62 13.58 -17.37
N ASP A 300 16.44 13.04 -17.12
CA ASP A 300 15.81 12.85 -15.83
C ASP A 300 16.04 11.44 -15.24
N THR A 301 16.72 10.57 -15.98
CA THR A 301 16.96 9.18 -15.60
C THR A 301 18.19 9.10 -14.71
N LEU A 302 18.01 8.58 -13.49
CA LEU A 302 19.09 8.37 -12.51
C LEU A 302 19.20 6.89 -12.17
N ASN A 303 20.39 6.42 -11.80
CA ASN A 303 20.59 5.11 -11.17
C ASN A 303 21.92 5.08 -10.40
N PHE A 304 22.03 4.25 -9.36
CA PHE A 304 23.29 4.01 -8.65
C PHE A 304 24.42 3.56 -9.59
N TYR A 305 24.10 2.74 -10.60
CA TYR A 305 25.07 2.27 -11.60
C TYR A 305 25.24 3.24 -12.78
N GLY A 306 24.50 4.36 -12.77
CA GLY A 306 24.64 5.42 -13.74
C GLY A 306 25.98 6.15 -13.59
N THR A 307 26.36 6.92 -14.61
CA THR A 307 27.58 7.73 -14.59
C THR A 307 27.26 9.17 -15.00
N GLY A 308 28.07 10.12 -14.54
CA GLY A 308 27.91 11.54 -14.89
C GLY A 308 26.57 12.10 -14.38
N SER A 309 25.79 12.73 -15.27
CA SER A 309 24.47 13.29 -14.94
C SER A 309 23.40 12.26 -14.58
N HIS A 310 23.68 10.97 -14.80
CA HIS A 310 22.76 9.86 -14.51
C HIS A 310 23.11 9.09 -13.23
N GLU A 311 24.17 9.49 -12.54
CA GLU A 311 24.53 8.90 -11.25
C GLU A 311 23.56 9.37 -10.16
N ALA A 312 22.96 8.43 -9.43
CA ALA A 312 22.02 8.72 -8.34
C ALA A 312 22.74 9.24 -7.08
N THR A 313 23.11 10.52 -7.13
CA THR A 313 23.61 11.29 -5.97
C THR A 313 22.47 11.99 -5.25
N ASP A 314 22.65 12.33 -3.97
CA ASP A 314 21.64 13.09 -3.20
C ASP A 314 21.18 14.37 -3.94
N ALA A 315 22.11 15.16 -4.49
CA ALA A 315 21.78 16.39 -5.21
C ALA A 315 20.94 16.12 -6.47
N SER A 316 21.29 15.09 -7.25
CA SER A 316 20.53 14.70 -8.43
C SER A 316 19.12 14.19 -8.07
N ILE A 317 19.02 13.38 -7.01
CA ILE A 317 17.73 12.82 -6.56
C ILE A 317 16.83 13.94 -6.05
N PHE A 318 17.33 14.87 -5.23
CA PHE A 318 16.55 16.00 -4.73
C PHE A 318 15.96 16.85 -5.86
N THR A 319 16.79 17.12 -6.87
CA THR A 319 16.36 17.86 -8.06
C THR A 319 15.29 17.10 -8.82
N GLN A 320 15.50 15.80 -9.05
CA GLN A 320 14.61 15.00 -9.88
C GLN A 320 13.27 14.71 -9.21
N VAL A 321 13.28 14.41 -7.91
CA VAL A 321 12.06 14.26 -7.10
C VAL A 321 11.25 15.56 -7.11
N GLY A 322 11.90 16.71 -6.96
CA GLY A 322 11.24 18.02 -7.04
C GLY A 322 10.57 18.29 -8.40
N LYS A 323 11.13 17.77 -9.49
CA LYS A 323 10.59 18.00 -10.84
C LYS A 323 9.52 17.00 -11.26
N SER A 324 9.72 15.71 -10.96
CA SER A 324 9.02 14.63 -11.66
C SER A 324 8.15 13.76 -10.77
N MET A 325 8.28 13.88 -9.44
CA MET A 325 7.48 13.05 -8.53
C MET A 325 6.11 13.67 -8.30
N SER A 326 5.09 12.83 -8.49
CA SER A 326 3.73 13.11 -8.03
C SER A 326 3.33 12.10 -6.96
N MET A 327 2.58 12.55 -5.98
CA MET A 327 1.85 11.66 -5.06
C MET A 327 0.41 11.59 -5.51
N VAL A 328 -0.14 10.39 -5.59
CA VAL A 328 -1.51 10.15 -6.01
C VAL A 328 -2.28 9.59 -4.83
N PHE A 329 -3.42 10.20 -4.55
CA PHE A 329 -4.33 9.80 -3.50
C PHE A 329 -5.62 9.31 -4.14
N SER A 330 -6.05 8.10 -3.81
CA SER A 330 -7.40 7.68 -4.18
C SER A 330 -8.45 8.50 -3.43
N PRO A 331 -9.58 8.84 -4.06
CA PRO A 331 -10.64 9.57 -3.39
C PRO A 331 -11.57 8.63 -2.62
N ILE A 332 -11.95 9.01 -1.39
CA ILE A 332 -13.10 8.41 -0.73
C ILE A 332 -14.37 9.10 -1.24
N THR A 333 -15.09 8.42 -2.14
CA THR A 333 -16.30 8.98 -2.77
C THR A 333 -17.59 8.66 -2.01
N LYS A 334 -17.58 7.65 -1.14
CA LYS A 334 -18.69 7.24 -0.29
C LYS A 334 -18.22 6.78 1.08
N VAL A 335 -19.03 7.01 2.11
CA VAL A 335 -18.84 6.43 3.44
C VAL A 335 -20.19 5.93 3.94
N CYS A 336 -20.29 4.64 4.30
CA CYS A 336 -21.54 4.04 4.79
C CYS A 336 -22.75 4.31 3.87
N GLY A 337 -22.55 4.20 2.56
CA GLY A 337 -23.58 4.44 1.54
C GLY A 337 -23.89 5.92 1.25
N GLU A 338 -23.34 6.86 2.02
CA GLU A 338 -23.52 8.30 1.78
C GLU A 338 -22.43 8.84 0.85
N THR A 339 -22.84 9.62 -0.15
CA THR A 339 -21.90 10.34 -1.03
C THR A 339 -21.09 11.37 -0.25
N VAL A 340 -19.79 11.43 -0.55
CA VAL A 340 -18.88 12.47 -0.07
C VAL A 340 -19.02 13.71 -0.95
N LYS A 341 -19.25 14.87 -0.32
CA LYS A 341 -19.37 16.17 -1.00
C LYS A 341 -18.13 17.04 -0.88
N LYS A 342 -17.19 16.69 0.00
CA LYS A 342 -15.94 17.42 0.24
C LYS A 342 -14.87 16.48 0.76
N MET A 343 -13.68 16.60 0.18
CA MET A 343 -12.47 15.88 0.58
C MET A 343 -11.38 16.87 0.93
N GLU A 344 -10.59 16.57 1.96
CA GLU A 344 -9.47 17.38 2.40
C GLU A 344 -8.30 16.48 2.81
N ILE A 345 -7.07 16.92 2.60
CA ILE A 345 -5.85 16.17 2.94
C ILE A 345 -4.95 17.01 3.85
N LYS A 346 -4.23 16.35 4.75
CA LYS A 346 -3.09 16.92 5.49
C LYS A 346 -2.00 15.86 5.68
N GLY A 347 -0.77 16.32 5.91
CA GLY A 347 0.32 15.48 6.43
C GLY A 347 0.38 15.54 7.96
N VAL A 348 0.69 14.41 8.61
CA VAL A 348 0.84 14.33 10.06
C VAL A 348 2.30 14.60 10.43
N GLY A 349 2.73 15.87 10.36
CA GLY A 349 4.14 16.22 10.60
C GLY A 349 5.05 16.04 9.39
N VAL A 350 4.48 15.72 8.22
CA VAL A 350 5.14 15.68 6.92
C VAL A 350 5.50 17.10 6.48
N SER A 351 6.78 17.35 6.23
CA SER A 351 7.32 18.70 6.00
C SER A 351 6.86 19.34 4.70
N TYR A 352 6.65 18.52 3.67
CA TYR A 352 6.29 18.96 2.33
C TYR A 352 4.77 19.03 2.10
N ALA A 353 3.95 18.63 3.08
CA ALA A 353 2.49 18.54 2.98
C ALA A 353 1.76 19.62 3.80
N PRO A 354 0.47 19.89 3.52
CA PRO A 354 -0.34 20.79 4.33
C PRO A 354 -0.37 20.35 5.80
N THR A 355 -0.10 21.28 6.72
CA THR A 355 -0.17 21.02 8.17
C THR A 355 -1.60 21.09 8.71
N ALA A 356 -2.48 21.81 8.00
CA ALA A 356 -3.91 21.84 8.20
C ALA A 356 -4.61 21.16 7.01
N TYR A 357 -5.87 20.74 7.21
CA TYR A 357 -6.67 20.17 6.13
C TYR A 357 -6.85 21.17 4.98
N ALA A 358 -6.35 20.80 3.81
CA ALA A 358 -6.50 21.51 2.56
C ALA A 358 -7.51 20.78 1.67
N GLU A 359 -8.45 21.50 1.08
CA GLU A 359 -9.47 20.91 0.20
C GLU A 359 -8.84 20.40 -1.10
N VAL A 360 -9.29 19.22 -1.53
CA VAL A 360 -8.79 18.55 -2.72
C VAL A 360 -9.96 18.01 -3.55
N THR A 361 -9.73 17.90 -4.86
CA THR A 361 -10.69 17.32 -5.79
C THR A 361 -10.01 16.30 -6.68
N ALA A 362 -10.74 15.25 -7.03
CA ALA A 362 -10.28 14.27 -7.99
C ALA A 362 -10.11 14.93 -9.37
N GLY A 363 -9.01 14.61 -10.05
CA GLY A 363 -8.73 15.03 -11.41
C GLY A 363 -9.48 14.19 -12.45
N SER A 364 -9.14 14.40 -13.72
CA SER A 364 -9.74 13.67 -14.85
C SER A 364 -9.46 12.18 -14.85
N THR A 365 -8.46 11.71 -14.11
CA THR A 365 -8.15 10.27 -13.96
C THR A 365 -9.01 9.59 -12.90
N GLY A 366 -9.83 10.34 -12.17
CA GLY A 366 -10.56 9.84 -11.00
C GLY A 366 -9.76 9.96 -9.70
N ASP A 367 -8.45 10.16 -9.76
CA ASP A 367 -7.59 10.30 -8.57
C ASP A 367 -7.18 11.75 -8.31
N ILE A 368 -6.72 12.02 -7.08
CA ILE A 368 -6.10 13.30 -6.73
C ILE A 368 -4.60 13.16 -6.99
N GLN A 369 -4.08 13.87 -7.99
CA GLN A 369 -2.65 13.89 -8.25
C GLN A 369 -2.02 15.14 -7.65
N TRP A 370 -0.91 15.01 -6.93
CA TRP A 370 -0.19 16.11 -6.33
C TRP A 370 1.26 16.11 -6.81
N ARG A 371 1.63 17.09 -7.64
CA ARG A 371 3.03 17.35 -8.00
C ARG A 371 3.73 18.01 -6.82
N ILE A 372 4.45 17.21 -6.03
CA ILE A 372 4.89 17.62 -4.69
C ILE A 372 5.88 18.79 -4.71
N GLY A 373 6.82 18.79 -5.66
CA GLY A 373 7.82 19.87 -5.75
C GLY A 373 7.22 21.16 -6.28
N GLU A 374 6.17 21.08 -7.10
CA GLU A 374 5.47 22.27 -7.59
C GLU A 374 4.39 22.78 -6.64
N GLY A 375 3.91 21.95 -5.70
CA GLY A 375 2.77 22.28 -4.84
C GLY A 375 1.43 22.35 -5.59
N LYS A 376 1.32 21.74 -6.77
CA LYS A 376 0.12 21.81 -7.63
C LYS A 376 -0.67 20.51 -7.62
N LEU A 377 -1.99 20.64 -7.66
CA LEU A 377 -2.90 19.49 -7.76
C LEU A 377 -3.33 19.28 -9.21
N ASN A 378 -3.56 18.02 -9.58
CA ASN A 378 -4.04 17.59 -10.88
C ASN A 378 -3.28 18.30 -12.01
N GLN A 379 -3.93 18.66 -13.12
CA GLN A 379 -3.29 19.43 -14.20
C GLN A 379 -3.41 20.95 -14.00
N GLU A 380 -3.50 21.42 -12.75
CA GLU A 380 -3.63 22.85 -12.46
C GLU A 380 -2.32 23.59 -12.67
N SER A 381 -2.42 24.84 -13.15
CA SER A 381 -1.28 25.71 -13.42
C SER A 381 -0.78 26.48 -12.19
N ALA A 382 -1.60 26.61 -11.16
CA ALA A 382 -1.29 27.32 -9.93
C ALA A 382 -1.02 26.37 -8.76
N VAL A 383 -0.28 26.86 -7.76
CA VAL A 383 -0.11 26.18 -6.48
C VAL A 383 -1.47 26.05 -5.81
N ALA A 384 -1.81 24.84 -5.35
CA ALA A 384 -3.09 24.58 -4.72
C ALA A 384 -3.19 25.26 -3.35
N THR A 385 -4.40 25.66 -2.97
CA THR A 385 -4.63 26.32 -1.68
C THR A 385 -4.25 25.40 -0.52
N GLY A 386 -3.39 25.88 0.38
CA GLY A 386 -2.89 25.10 1.53
C GLY A 386 -1.66 24.24 1.22
N PHE A 387 -1.24 24.17 -0.05
CA PHE A 387 0.00 23.56 -0.50
C PHE A 387 1.07 24.62 -0.76
N SER A 388 2.32 24.19 -0.85
CA SER A 388 3.46 25.04 -1.22
C SER A 388 4.38 24.28 -2.15
N ALA A 389 5.05 25.01 -3.05
CA ALA A 389 6.18 24.48 -3.80
C ALA A 389 7.30 24.11 -2.84
N GLN A 390 8.02 23.02 -3.15
CA GLN A 390 9.02 22.43 -2.28
C GLN A 390 10.34 22.29 -3.00
N THR A 391 11.41 22.72 -2.32
CA THR A 391 12.78 22.45 -2.73
C THR A 391 13.38 21.47 -1.75
N PHE A 392 13.60 20.24 -2.21
CA PHE A 392 14.25 19.21 -1.41
C PHE A 392 15.75 19.49 -1.32
N THR A 393 16.29 19.42 -0.11
CA THR A 393 17.72 19.74 0.16
C THR A 393 18.39 18.75 1.10
N THR A 394 17.62 17.87 1.73
CA THR A 394 18.09 16.81 2.62
C THR A 394 17.26 15.55 2.41
N ARG A 395 17.81 14.39 2.76
CA ARG A 395 17.05 13.12 2.69
C ARG A 395 15.82 13.13 3.60
N ASP A 396 15.88 13.79 4.75
CA ASP A 396 14.73 13.90 5.67
C ASP A 396 13.61 14.82 5.14
N SER A 397 13.88 15.62 4.10
CA SER A 397 12.85 16.40 3.40
C SER A 397 12.15 15.61 2.31
N LEU A 398 12.72 14.49 1.84
CA LEU A 398 12.13 13.65 0.82
C LEU A 398 11.02 12.77 1.39
N PRO A 399 10.08 12.34 0.54
CA PRO A 399 9.14 11.30 0.93
C PRO A 399 9.87 10.01 1.33
N SER A 400 9.63 9.55 2.54
CA SER A 400 10.36 8.45 3.18
C SER A 400 9.78 7.08 2.85
N GLY A 401 8.56 7.05 2.32
CA GLY A 401 7.76 5.85 2.19
C GLY A 401 7.00 5.46 3.45
N GLN A 402 7.10 6.26 4.51
CA GLN A 402 6.44 6.07 5.81
C GLN A 402 5.70 7.31 6.29
N ASP A 403 5.68 8.35 5.45
CA ASP A 403 4.97 9.59 5.69
C ASP A 403 3.48 9.33 5.88
N THR A 404 2.96 9.70 7.04
CA THR A 404 1.54 9.51 7.38
C THR A 404 0.71 10.71 6.96
N PHE A 405 -0.35 10.43 6.21
CA PHE A 405 -1.35 11.41 5.78
C PHE A 405 -2.71 11.10 6.40
N MET A 406 -3.56 12.12 6.43
CA MET A 406 -4.97 11.95 6.74
C MET A 406 -5.84 12.57 5.66
N GLN A 407 -6.82 11.80 5.19
CA GLN A 407 -7.91 12.31 4.37
C GLN A 407 -9.15 12.51 5.23
N ARG A 408 -9.68 13.73 5.25
CA ARG A 408 -10.95 14.07 5.90
C ARG A 408 -12.03 14.21 4.85
N VAL A 409 -13.16 13.54 5.07
CA VAL A 409 -14.31 13.59 4.17
C VAL A 409 -15.54 14.08 4.89
N THR A 410 -16.35 14.87 4.17
CA THR A 410 -17.67 15.31 4.61
C THR A 410 -18.73 14.72 3.70
N THR A 411 -19.69 13.99 4.27
CA THR A 411 -20.79 13.40 3.51
C THR A 411 -21.89 14.43 3.23
N THR A 412 -22.81 14.08 2.33
CA THR A 412 -24.03 14.85 2.05
C THR A 412 -24.86 15.16 3.30
N SER A 413 -24.83 14.30 4.33
CA SER A 413 -25.50 14.52 5.63
C SER A 413 -24.70 15.33 6.66
N ASP A 414 -23.59 15.95 6.25
CA ASP A 414 -22.63 16.68 7.10
C ASP A 414 -21.96 15.80 8.15
N LYS A 415 -21.82 14.49 7.91
CA LYS A 415 -20.97 13.64 8.74
C LYS A 415 -19.53 13.83 8.32
N VAL A 416 -18.65 13.98 9.31
CA VAL A 416 -17.20 14.11 9.08
C VAL A 416 -16.51 12.83 9.53
N TYR A 417 -15.63 12.32 8.66
CA TYR A 417 -14.79 11.15 8.90
C TYR A 417 -13.34 11.50 8.55
N GLU A 418 -12.39 10.88 9.24
CA GLU A 418 -10.96 11.03 9.02
C GLU A 418 -10.36 9.63 8.86
N PHE A 419 -9.58 9.40 7.82
CA PHE A 419 -8.90 8.13 7.55
C PHE A 419 -7.39 8.41 7.45
N THR A 420 -6.57 7.40 7.75
CA THR A 420 -5.10 7.51 7.73
C THR A 420 -4.51 6.49 6.77
N ALA A 421 -3.43 6.88 6.12
CA ALA A 421 -2.61 6.00 5.29
C ALA A 421 -1.18 6.53 5.22
N THR A 422 -0.22 5.67 4.89
CA THR A 422 1.13 6.09 4.54
C THR A 422 1.31 6.15 3.03
N ALA A 423 2.16 7.09 2.60
CA ALA A 423 2.69 7.04 1.25
C ALA A 423 3.66 5.87 1.21
N GLY A 424 3.19 4.70 0.78
CA GLY A 424 3.93 3.45 0.89
C GLY A 424 5.25 3.44 0.09
N PHE A 425 5.33 2.67 -0.99
CA PHE A 425 6.57 2.51 -1.72
C PHE A 425 6.93 3.77 -2.54
N VAL A 426 8.13 4.33 -2.34
CA VAL A 426 8.64 5.53 -3.04
C VAL A 426 9.78 5.16 -3.99
N PHE A 427 9.52 5.28 -5.30
CA PHE A 427 10.57 5.22 -6.31
C PHE A 427 11.42 6.48 -6.27
N VAL A 428 12.73 6.31 -6.35
CA VAL A 428 13.67 7.44 -6.44
C VAL A 428 14.55 7.37 -7.69
N THR A 429 14.46 6.27 -8.44
CA THR A 429 15.04 6.11 -9.77
C THR A 429 14.05 5.45 -10.73
N HIS A 430 14.22 5.71 -12.02
CA HIS A 430 13.50 5.05 -13.13
C HIS A 430 14.24 3.78 -13.57
N PRO A 431 13.60 2.88 -14.34
CA PRO A 431 14.37 1.86 -15.06
C PRO A 431 15.30 2.53 -16.07
N MET A 432 16.60 2.37 -15.89
CA MET A 432 17.62 2.99 -16.76
C MET A 432 18.07 1.98 -17.82
N LEU A 433 17.73 2.22 -19.10
CA LEU A 433 18.12 1.34 -20.20
C LEU A 433 19.63 1.22 -20.33
N GLN A 434 20.16 0.01 -20.40
CA GLN A 434 21.55 -0.26 -20.76
C GLN A 434 21.68 -0.46 -22.28
N GLY A 435 20.72 -1.14 -22.88
CA GLY A 435 20.73 -1.46 -24.30
C GLY A 435 19.46 -2.14 -24.75
N TYR A 436 19.34 -2.33 -26.06
CA TYR A 436 18.22 -3.03 -26.69
C TYR A 436 18.72 -4.02 -27.75
N CYS A 437 17.87 -4.99 -28.05
CA CYS A 437 18.07 -5.96 -29.10
C CYS A 437 16.71 -6.30 -29.71
N VAL A 438 16.66 -6.54 -31.02
CA VAL A 438 15.43 -6.90 -31.74
C VAL A 438 15.68 -8.22 -32.44
N LYS A 439 14.73 -9.15 -32.32
CA LYS A 439 14.87 -10.49 -32.89
C LYS A 439 13.53 -11.01 -33.39
N THR A 440 13.56 -11.93 -34.34
CA THR A 440 12.35 -12.66 -34.74
C THR A 440 12.01 -13.75 -33.73
N THR A 441 10.75 -14.19 -33.67
CA THR A 441 10.31 -15.27 -32.78
C THR A 441 11.07 -16.58 -32.99
N ALA A 442 11.60 -16.82 -34.20
CA ALA A 442 12.37 -18.02 -34.54
C ALA A 442 13.85 -17.93 -34.12
N ASP A 443 14.35 -16.75 -33.76
CA ASP A 443 15.74 -16.55 -33.36
C ASP A 443 15.92 -16.76 -31.85
N THR A 444 16.53 -17.91 -31.51
CA THR A 444 16.85 -18.28 -30.13
C THR A 444 18.31 -18.00 -29.77
N THR A 445 19.10 -17.45 -30.69
CA THR A 445 20.55 -17.26 -30.54
C THR A 445 20.95 -15.81 -30.29
N SER A 446 20.15 -14.85 -30.77
CA SER A 446 20.36 -13.42 -30.52
C SER A 446 19.72 -12.95 -29.21
N CYS A 447 20.22 -11.83 -28.70
CA CYS A 447 19.78 -11.20 -27.46
C CYS A 447 19.97 -12.10 -26.22
N VAL A 448 21.04 -12.89 -26.18
CA VAL A 448 21.34 -13.82 -25.07
C VAL A 448 22.49 -13.27 -24.23
N SER A 449 23.54 -12.78 -24.89
CA SER A 449 24.75 -12.25 -24.28
C SER A 449 24.72 -10.72 -24.24
N GLY A 450 25.49 -10.11 -23.33
CA GLY A 450 25.54 -8.64 -23.23
C GLY A 450 26.09 -7.94 -24.49
N SER A 451 26.92 -8.64 -25.27
CA SER A 451 27.45 -8.13 -26.54
C SER A 451 26.42 -8.07 -27.67
N ASP A 452 25.28 -8.77 -27.53
CA ASP A 452 24.23 -8.78 -28.54
C ASP A 452 23.38 -7.49 -28.51
N PHE A 453 23.50 -6.71 -27.43
CA PHE A 453 22.69 -5.51 -27.21
C PHE A 453 23.37 -4.27 -27.79
N THR A 454 22.60 -3.53 -28.58
CA THR A 454 22.94 -2.14 -28.94
C THR A 454 22.87 -1.28 -27.68
N GLN A 455 24.03 -0.77 -27.25
CA GLN A 455 24.15 0.01 -26.02
C GLN A 455 23.49 1.39 -26.16
N ILE A 456 22.85 1.86 -25.09
CA ILE A 456 22.35 3.23 -25.01
C ILE A 456 23.50 4.16 -24.62
N ASN A 457 23.80 5.13 -25.48
CA ASN A 457 24.75 6.20 -25.16
C ASN A 457 24.01 7.42 -24.58
N TYR A 458 24.01 7.55 -23.26
CA TYR A 458 23.39 8.70 -22.56
C TYR A 458 24.09 10.04 -22.80
N ALA A 459 25.33 10.04 -23.30
CA ALA A 459 26.02 11.28 -23.68
C ALA A 459 25.65 11.76 -25.10
N ALA A 460 24.85 10.99 -25.85
CA ALA A 460 24.41 11.39 -27.18
C ALA A 460 23.39 12.54 -27.10
N SER A 461 23.41 13.42 -28.11
CA SER A 461 22.45 14.54 -28.23
C SER A 461 21.01 14.09 -28.50
N SER A 462 20.80 12.81 -28.82
CA SER A 462 19.50 12.19 -29.06
C SER A 462 19.56 10.71 -28.72
N ILE A 463 18.51 10.17 -28.11
CA ILE A 463 18.35 8.73 -27.89
C ILE A 463 18.06 8.04 -29.23
N PRO A 464 18.59 6.83 -29.48
CA PRO A 464 18.22 6.05 -30.66
C PRO A 464 16.71 5.75 -30.70
N THR A 465 16.11 5.91 -31.87
CA THR A 465 14.78 5.37 -32.16
C THR A 465 14.94 3.91 -32.57
N ILE A 466 14.25 3.00 -31.89
CA ILE A 466 14.38 1.55 -32.11
C ILE A 466 13.38 1.13 -33.18
N SER A 467 13.85 0.48 -34.24
CA SER A 467 12.97 -0.07 -35.28
C SER A 467 12.51 -1.47 -34.87
N VAL A 468 11.20 -1.72 -34.94
CA VAL A 468 10.59 -3.01 -34.59
C VAL A 468 9.53 -3.34 -35.63
N ALA A 469 9.56 -4.53 -36.21
CA ALA A 469 8.53 -5.06 -37.10
C ALA A 469 7.50 -5.91 -36.35
N SER A 470 6.32 -6.10 -36.96
CA SER A 470 5.22 -6.91 -36.40
C SER A 470 5.58 -8.37 -36.09
N THR A 471 6.63 -8.90 -36.71
CA THR A 471 7.11 -10.28 -36.49
C THR A 471 8.29 -10.37 -35.52
N GLU A 472 8.63 -9.26 -34.87
CA GLU A 472 9.81 -9.14 -34.03
C GLU A 472 9.45 -8.90 -32.56
N THR A 473 10.34 -9.37 -31.70
CA THR A 473 10.33 -9.18 -30.27
C THR A 473 11.41 -8.17 -29.90
N LEU A 474 11.02 -7.14 -29.16
CA LEU A 474 11.93 -6.16 -28.57
C LEU A 474 12.44 -6.69 -27.23
N VAL A 475 13.76 -6.82 -27.09
CA VAL A 475 14.41 -7.18 -25.83
C VAL A 475 15.15 -5.96 -25.29
N LEU A 476 14.79 -5.55 -24.08
CA LEU A 476 15.38 -4.41 -23.38
C LEU A 476 16.22 -4.92 -22.21
N ARG A 477 17.47 -4.44 -22.10
CA ARG A 477 18.28 -4.60 -20.90
C ARG A 477 18.31 -3.27 -20.15
N MET A 478 18.02 -3.30 -18.85
CA MET A 478 17.94 -2.10 -18.01
C MET A 478 18.48 -2.35 -16.60
N TYR A 479 19.00 -1.31 -15.97
CA TYR A 479 19.21 -1.31 -14.53
C TYR A 479 17.86 -1.29 -13.81
N ARG A 480 17.77 -2.04 -12.71
CA ARG A 480 16.58 -2.06 -11.87
C ARG A 480 16.33 -0.67 -11.27
N PRO A 481 15.07 -0.24 -11.16
CA PRO A 481 14.73 0.93 -10.35
C PRO A 481 15.09 0.70 -8.88
N GLN A 482 15.14 1.79 -8.13
CA GLN A 482 15.68 1.82 -6.77
C GLN A 482 14.83 2.70 -5.85
N ARG A 483 14.91 2.40 -4.55
CA ARG A 483 14.36 3.21 -3.45
C ARG A 483 15.44 3.53 -2.42
N PHE A 484 15.13 4.42 -1.48
CA PHE A 484 15.94 4.55 -0.26
C PHE A 484 15.77 3.35 0.68
N ALA A 485 16.80 3.11 1.49
CA ALA A 485 16.71 2.25 2.66
C ALA A 485 15.54 2.67 3.55
N ILE A 486 14.73 1.71 3.97
CA ILE A 486 13.74 1.92 5.05
C ILE A 486 14.45 1.74 6.41
N ASP A 487 13.79 2.15 7.49
CA ASP A 487 14.38 1.94 8.82
C ASP A 487 14.57 0.45 9.12
N GLY A 488 15.64 0.12 9.83
CA GLY A 488 16.08 -1.25 10.06
C GLY A 488 16.98 -1.82 8.95
N GLU A 489 17.04 -1.18 7.78
CA GLU A 489 17.93 -1.57 6.69
C GLU A 489 19.28 -0.82 6.74
N PRO A 490 20.37 -1.44 6.27
CA PRO A 490 21.61 -0.73 5.97
C PRO A 490 21.35 0.48 5.06
N SER A 491 22.01 1.59 5.34
CA SER A 491 21.85 2.83 4.58
C SER A 491 22.32 2.67 3.13
N GLY A 492 21.53 3.16 2.18
CA GLY A 492 21.89 3.19 0.77
C GLY A 492 20.66 3.23 -0.13
N LEU A 493 20.87 2.90 -1.41
CA LEU A 493 19.81 2.64 -2.37
C LEU A 493 19.60 1.12 -2.47
N TYR A 494 18.34 0.69 -2.60
CA TYR A 494 17.98 -0.70 -2.77
C TYR A 494 17.49 -0.95 -4.19
N ASN A 495 18.06 -1.94 -4.87
CA ASN A 495 17.56 -2.46 -6.15
C ASN A 495 16.25 -3.20 -5.93
N LEU A 496 15.30 -3.01 -6.84
CA LEU A 496 13.96 -3.54 -6.72
C LEU A 496 13.72 -4.77 -7.56
N GLY A 497 13.33 -5.85 -6.90
CA GLY A 497 13.02 -7.14 -7.51
C GLY A 497 11.53 -7.49 -7.43
N GLY A 498 11.04 -8.32 -8.34
CA GLY A 498 9.65 -8.81 -8.34
C GLY A 498 8.64 -7.88 -9.02
N PHE A 499 9.11 -6.81 -9.65
CA PHE A 499 8.25 -5.80 -10.29
C PHE A 499 7.80 -6.24 -11.68
N LYS A 500 6.66 -5.71 -12.11
CA LYS A 500 6.11 -5.84 -13.46
C LYS A 500 6.59 -4.69 -14.34
N TYR A 501 6.96 -5.01 -15.56
CA TYR A 501 7.44 -4.09 -16.59
C TYR A 501 6.52 -4.23 -17.80
N THR A 502 5.73 -3.19 -18.06
CA THR A 502 4.67 -3.22 -19.06
C THR A 502 4.88 -2.09 -20.08
N PRO A 503 4.78 -2.35 -21.39
CA PRO A 503 4.74 -1.29 -22.36
C PRO A 503 3.38 -0.57 -22.30
N ASP A 504 3.39 0.75 -22.10
CA ASP A 504 2.22 1.61 -22.22
C ASP A 504 2.35 2.50 -23.46
N MET A 505 1.35 2.43 -24.34
CA MET A 505 1.27 3.16 -25.59
C MET A 505 0.18 4.24 -25.49
N PRO A 506 0.45 5.36 -24.82
CA PRO A 506 -0.57 6.38 -24.57
C PRO A 506 -1.06 7.06 -25.85
N ASN A 507 -0.28 7.00 -26.95
CA ASN A 507 -0.65 7.56 -28.25
C ASN A 507 -0.51 6.49 -29.36
N PRO A 508 -1.36 6.51 -30.39
CA PRO A 508 -1.22 5.64 -31.56
C PRO A 508 0.01 5.98 -32.42
N PRO A 509 0.50 5.04 -33.24
CA PRO A 509 1.59 5.29 -34.18
C PRO A 509 1.30 6.45 -35.14
N GLY A 510 2.34 7.23 -35.47
CA GLY A 510 2.24 8.42 -36.31
C GLY A 510 1.73 9.67 -35.58
N GLY A 511 1.65 9.64 -34.24
CA GLY A 511 1.31 10.81 -33.42
C GLY A 511 -0.14 11.28 -33.57
N ARG A 512 -1.05 10.39 -33.99
CA ARG A 512 -2.47 10.72 -34.15
C ARG A 512 -3.07 11.01 -32.77
N THR A 513 -3.93 12.02 -32.69
CA THR A 513 -4.59 12.46 -31.44
C THR A 513 -6.10 12.16 -31.45
N ASP A 514 -6.54 11.25 -32.33
CA ASP A 514 -7.95 10.92 -32.59
C ASP A 514 -8.61 10.06 -31.50
N GLY A 515 -8.08 10.07 -30.27
CA GLY A 515 -8.61 9.31 -29.13
C GLY A 515 -8.40 7.80 -29.23
N ASN A 516 -7.65 7.33 -30.24
CA ASN A 516 -7.38 5.92 -30.50
C ASN A 516 -6.19 5.37 -29.70
N ASN A 517 -6.05 5.76 -28.45
CA ASN A 517 -4.95 5.34 -27.57
C ASN A 517 -4.96 3.82 -27.38
N PHE A 518 -3.77 3.23 -27.38
CA PHE A 518 -3.59 1.80 -27.10
C PHE A 518 -3.57 1.54 -25.59
N GLY A 519 -2.99 2.50 -24.86
CA GLY A 519 -2.80 2.42 -23.41
C GLY A 519 -1.87 1.28 -23.04
N LYS A 520 -1.98 0.89 -21.77
CA LYS A 520 -1.21 -0.22 -21.19
C LYS A 520 -1.47 -1.53 -21.94
N CYS A 521 -0.39 -2.24 -22.24
CA CYS A 521 -0.40 -3.53 -22.90
C CYS A 521 -0.05 -4.67 -21.93
N ASP A 522 -1.06 -5.19 -21.24
CA ASP A 522 -0.87 -6.30 -20.30
C ASP A 522 -0.43 -7.60 -20.98
N ALA A 523 -0.72 -7.76 -22.29
CA ALA A 523 -0.34 -8.94 -23.08
C ALA A 523 1.19 -9.08 -23.26
N ALA A 524 1.95 -7.98 -23.11
CA ALA A 524 3.40 -7.97 -23.22
C ALA A 524 4.09 -7.69 -21.86
N THR A 525 3.37 -7.79 -20.74
CA THR A 525 3.98 -7.58 -19.41
C THR A 525 5.06 -8.60 -19.12
N TYR A 526 6.20 -8.12 -18.64
CA TYR A 526 7.28 -8.93 -18.09
C TYR A 526 7.30 -8.82 -16.56
N THR A 527 7.44 -9.93 -15.83
CA THR A 527 7.61 -9.92 -14.36
C THR A 527 9.03 -10.34 -14.02
N ASP A 528 9.74 -9.54 -13.22
CA ASP A 528 11.09 -9.90 -12.76
C ASP A 528 11.03 -11.10 -11.80
N ALA A 529 11.40 -12.27 -12.31
CA ALA A 529 11.48 -13.50 -11.53
C ALA A 529 12.91 -13.82 -11.06
N GLU A 530 13.92 -13.07 -11.54
CA GLU A 530 15.34 -13.29 -11.26
C GLU A 530 15.69 -12.74 -9.87
N MET A 531 15.27 -11.51 -9.61
CA MET A 531 15.39 -10.88 -8.31
C MET A 531 14.00 -10.77 -7.68
N LYS A 532 13.77 -11.44 -6.55
CA LYS A 532 12.43 -11.49 -5.90
C LYS A 532 12.29 -10.62 -4.67
N THR A 533 13.41 -10.17 -4.12
CA THR A 533 13.48 -9.39 -2.88
C THR A 533 14.50 -8.28 -3.07
N ASP A 534 14.20 -7.10 -2.55
CA ASP A 534 15.10 -5.95 -2.63
C ASP A 534 16.48 -6.24 -2.03
N THR A 535 17.53 -5.70 -2.66
CA THR A 535 18.91 -5.80 -2.15
C THR A 535 19.57 -4.44 -2.15
N LEU A 536 20.44 -4.21 -1.16
CA LEU A 536 21.29 -3.02 -1.13
C LEU A 536 22.17 -2.97 -2.38
N ALA A 537 22.14 -1.86 -3.11
CA ALA A 537 22.97 -1.64 -4.28
C ALA A 537 24.45 -1.48 -3.89
N SER A 538 25.32 -2.17 -4.63
CA SER A 538 26.77 -2.17 -4.45
C SER A 538 27.48 -2.13 -5.79
N SER A 539 28.64 -1.47 -5.86
CA SER A 539 29.49 -1.46 -7.06
C SER A 539 30.03 -2.85 -7.42
N SER A 540 29.93 -3.81 -6.51
CA SER A 540 30.29 -5.22 -6.72
C SER A 540 29.13 -6.11 -7.17
N ASP A 541 27.96 -5.53 -7.45
CA ASP A 541 26.77 -6.32 -7.78
C ASP A 541 26.92 -7.06 -9.11
N SER A 542 26.48 -8.30 -9.09
CA SER A 542 26.37 -9.12 -10.31
C SER A 542 25.24 -8.61 -11.21
N ALA A 543 25.30 -8.94 -12.51
CA ALA A 543 24.24 -8.57 -13.45
C ALA A 543 22.83 -9.03 -13.02
N PRO A 544 22.63 -10.26 -12.48
CA PRO A 544 21.34 -10.67 -11.91
C PRO A 544 20.79 -9.79 -10.78
N THR A 545 21.65 -9.02 -10.12
CA THR A 545 21.28 -8.12 -9.02
C THR A 545 21.01 -6.71 -9.52
N SER A 546 21.86 -6.19 -10.42
CA SER A 546 21.79 -4.80 -10.89
C SER A 546 20.92 -4.59 -12.12
N THR A 547 20.78 -5.61 -12.99
CA THR A 547 20.12 -5.50 -14.30
C THR A 547 19.04 -6.55 -14.53
N LEU A 548 18.01 -6.19 -15.29
CA LEU A 548 16.99 -7.12 -15.78
C LEU A 548 16.89 -7.07 -17.31
N GLN A 549 16.32 -8.12 -17.90
CA GLN A 549 15.98 -8.17 -19.31
C GLN A 549 14.47 -8.37 -19.48
N ALA A 550 13.80 -7.42 -20.13
CA ALA A 550 12.39 -7.51 -20.48
C ALA A 550 12.24 -7.80 -21.97
N SER A 551 11.41 -8.78 -22.34
CA SER A 551 11.17 -9.20 -23.72
C SER A 551 9.71 -8.95 -24.08
N TRP A 552 9.47 -8.12 -25.09
CA TRP A 552 8.14 -7.67 -25.48
C TRP A 552 7.83 -8.01 -26.93
N ASP A 553 6.80 -8.83 -27.12
CA ASP A 553 6.12 -8.97 -28.39
C ASP A 553 5.06 -7.86 -28.48
N LEU A 554 5.37 -6.81 -29.24
CA LEU A 554 4.48 -5.67 -29.37
C LEU A 554 3.27 -5.98 -30.25
N GLN A 555 3.31 -7.00 -31.13
CA GLN A 555 2.16 -7.39 -31.94
C GLN A 555 1.01 -7.88 -31.05
N ALA A 556 1.33 -8.60 -29.98
CA ALA A 556 0.35 -9.04 -28.99
C ALA A 556 -0.43 -7.87 -28.36
N CYS A 557 0.17 -6.66 -28.30
CA CYS A 557 -0.52 -5.46 -27.82
C CYS A 557 -1.63 -4.99 -28.77
N PHE A 558 -1.41 -5.13 -30.08
CA PHE A 558 -2.41 -4.78 -31.09
C PHE A 558 -3.51 -5.85 -31.11
N ASP A 559 -3.14 -7.12 -31.10
CA ASP A 559 -4.08 -8.25 -31.18
C ASP A 559 -5.02 -8.31 -29.96
N ALA A 560 -4.53 -7.94 -28.77
CA ALA A 560 -5.32 -7.92 -27.54
C ALA A 560 -6.38 -6.80 -27.51
N LYS A 561 -6.30 -5.80 -28.39
CA LYS A 561 -7.21 -4.64 -28.38
C LYS A 561 -8.16 -4.69 -29.56
N VAL A 562 -9.47 -4.78 -29.27
CA VAL A 562 -10.52 -4.86 -30.29
C VAL A 562 -10.44 -3.68 -31.27
N GLY A 563 -10.42 -3.98 -32.57
CA GLY A 563 -10.42 -2.97 -33.63
C GLY A 563 -9.07 -2.25 -33.81
N LYS A 564 -8.00 -2.74 -33.18
CA LYS A 564 -6.64 -2.28 -33.42
C LYS A 564 -5.88 -3.28 -34.29
N SER A 565 -4.96 -2.78 -35.11
CA SER A 565 -4.09 -3.58 -35.96
C SER A 565 -2.74 -2.89 -36.05
N TRP A 566 -1.67 -3.67 -36.29
CA TRP A 566 -0.34 -3.11 -36.50
C TRP A 566 -0.37 -1.99 -37.53
N SER A 567 0.27 -0.89 -37.20
CA SER A 567 0.39 0.26 -38.08
C SER A 567 1.79 0.82 -38.01
N THR A 568 2.40 1.03 -39.17
CA THR A 568 3.76 1.56 -39.27
C THR A 568 3.81 3.04 -38.88
N GLY A 569 4.96 3.47 -38.38
CA GLY A 569 5.20 4.86 -37.99
C GLY A 569 5.92 5.01 -36.66
N THR A 570 6.20 6.24 -36.29
CA THR A 570 6.85 6.55 -35.01
C THR A 570 5.86 6.46 -33.85
N VAL A 571 6.32 5.93 -32.73
CA VAL A 571 5.55 5.86 -31.49
C VAL A 571 6.44 6.11 -30.29
N THR A 572 5.90 6.82 -29.31
CA THR A 572 6.51 6.94 -27.98
C THR A 572 5.71 6.07 -27.03
N ILE A 573 6.42 5.17 -26.36
CA ILE A 573 5.84 4.28 -25.36
C ILE A 573 6.50 4.54 -24.01
N ASP A 574 5.83 4.20 -22.92
CA ASP A 574 6.41 4.22 -21.58
C ASP A 574 6.73 2.79 -21.15
N ILE A 575 7.91 2.58 -20.58
CA ILE A 575 8.24 1.39 -19.79
C ILE A 575 7.65 1.64 -18.41
N GLN A 576 6.45 1.13 -18.18
CA GLN A 576 5.76 1.27 -16.91
C GLN A 576 6.22 0.17 -15.95
N VAL A 577 6.68 0.57 -14.77
CA VAL A 577 7.13 -0.32 -13.70
C VAL A 577 6.21 -0.21 -12.51
N GLU A 578 5.72 -1.34 -12.02
CA GLU A 578 4.74 -1.43 -10.94
C GLU A 578 5.06 -2.61 -10.02
N PRO A 579 4.83 -2.49 -8.71
CA PRO A 579 4.91 -3.62 -7.79
C PRO A 579 3.81 -4.64 -8.06
N SER A 580 3.87 -5.78 -7.38
CA SER A 580 2.81 -6.77 -7.39
C SER A 580 1.67 -6.38 -6.43
N GLY A 581 0.97 -5.27 -6.70
CA GLY A 581 -0.11 -4.77 -5.84
C GLY A 581 -0.34 -3.27 -6.00
N PRO A 582 -1.26 -2.64 -5.23
CA PRO A 582 -1.33 -1.19 -5.13
C PRO A 582 0.00 -0.62 -4.62
N GLY A 583 0.55 0.37 -5.31
CA GLY A 583 1.82 0.96 -4.90
C GLY A 583 2.32 1.99 -5.90
N GLY A 584 3.52 2.52 -5.64
CA GLY A 584 4.15 3.48 -6.53
C GLY A 584 4.34 2.90 -7.94
N ASN A 585 4.34 3.75 -8.95
CA ASN A 585 4.75 3.40 -10.30
C ASN A 585 5.88 4.31 -10.76
N SER A 586 6.73 3.77 -11.62
CA SER A 586 7.69 4.57 -12.37
C SER A 586 7.54 4.35 -13.86
N ALA A 587 7.88 5.35 -14.65
CA ALA A 587 7.79 5.25 -16.09
C ALA A 587 9.00 5.89 -16.77
N GLN A 588 9.54 5.17 -17.76
CA GLN A 588 10.64 5.63 -18.61
C GLN A 588 10.18 5.64 -20.07
N LYS A 589 10.29 6.78 -20.75
CA LYS A 589 9.95 6.85 -22.17
C LYS A 589 10.85 5.96 -23.02
N LEU A 590 10.32 5.48 -24.14
CA LEU A 590 11.02 4.76 -25.20
C LEU A 590 10.50 5.24 -26.56
N PHE A 591 11.41 5.40 -27.52
CA PHE A 591 11.12 5.92 -28.84
C PHE A 591 11.28 4.81 -29.88
N LEU A 592 10.18 4.47 -30.57
CA LEU A 592 10.14 3.38 -31.53
C LEU A 592 9.72 3.87 -32.92
N THR A 593 10.16 3.13 -33.93
CA THR A 593 9.60 3.16 -35.29
C THR A 593 9.05 1.78 -35.57
N LEU A 594 7.74 1.67 -35.72
CA LEU A 594 7.08 0.44 -36.13
C LEU A 594 7.18 0.30 -37.65
N THR A 595 7.71 -0.83 -38.13
CA THR A 595 7.95 -1.09 -39.56
C THR A 595 7.12 -2.22 -40.13
#